data_AF-A0A3M1HCR3-F1
#
_entry.id   AF-A0A3M1HCR3-F1
#
_cell.length_a   1.000
_cell.length_b   1.000
_cell.length_c   1.000
_cell.angle_alpha   90.00
_cell.angle_beta   90.00
_cell.angle_gamma   90.00
#
_symmetry.space_group_name_H-M   'P 1'
#
loop_
_entity.id
_entity.type
_entity.pdbx_description
1 polymer ?
#
loop_
_entity_poly.entity_id
_entity_poly.type
_entity_poly.pdbx_seq_one_letter_code
_entity_poly.pdbx_strand_id
1 'polypeptide(L)'
;MRINDRTLDRILAGVQKPARYIGGEYNSVVKDWNDPRIRTKVALLFPDVYDLGMSNMGLAILYDLLNKREDVLAERVYVPW
;
A
#
# COMPACT_ATOMS: atom_id res chain seq x y z
N MET A 1 -11.12 25.14 -3.20
CA MET A 1 -10.52 25.92 -2.09
C MET A 1 -9.03 26.09 -2.39
N ARG A 2 -8.50 27.32 -2.47
CA ARG A 2 -7.06 27.59 -2.67
C ARG A 2 -6.46 28.02 -1.33
N ILE A 3 -5.41 27.34 -0.89
CA ILE A 3 -4.66 27.63 0.34
C ILE A 3 -3.31 28.22 -0.10
N ASN A 4 -2.78 29.22 0.60
CA ASN A 4 -1.46 29.80 0.30
C ASN A 4 -0.32 28.98 0.96
N ASP A 5 0.90 29.09 0.43
CA ASP A 5 2.04 28.25 0.83
C ASP A 5 2.42 28.41 2.31
N ARG A 6 2.43 29.64 2.83
CA ARG A 6 2.72 29.90 4.27
C ARG A 6 1.72 29.22 5.20
N THR A 7 0.45 29.20 4.81
CA THR A 7 -0.61 28.51 5.56
C THR A 7 -0.45 27.01 5.43
N LEU A 8 -0.10 26.49 4.25
CA LEU A 8 0.16 25.07 4.02
C LEU A 8 1.32 24.56 4.88
N ASP A 9 2.46 25.25 4.90
CA ASP A 9 3.64 24.86 5.69
C ASP A 9 3.32 24.73 7.19
N ARG A 10 2.54 25.68 7.72
CA ARG A 10 2.08 25.65 9.12
C ARG A 10 1.17 24.44 9.41
N ILE A 11 0.31 24.07 8.47
CA ILE A 11 -0.58 22.92 8.61
C ILE A 11 0.24 21.63 8.56
N LEU A 12 1.13 21.48 7.56
CA LEU A 12 1.94 20.28 7.36
C LEU A 12 2.82 19.98 8.59
N ALA A 13 3.34 21.01 9.26
CA ALA A 13 4.11 20.84 10.50
C ALA A 13 3.30 20.20 11.66
N GLY A 14 1.97 20.28 11.63
CA GLY A 14 1.08 19.69 12.63
C GLY A 14 0.50 18.32 12.24
N VAL A 15 0.76 17.83 11.02
CA VAL A 15 0.20 16.57 10.53
C VAL A 15 0.97 15.38 11.11
N GLN A 16 0.23 14.43 11.69
CA GLN A 16 0.81 13.16 12.14
C GLN A 16 0.74 12.12 11.02
N LYS A 17 1.85 11.40 10.79
CA LYS A 17 1.94 10.32 9.79
C LYS A 17 1.47 10.77 8.38
N PRO A 18 2.09 11.81 7.77
CA PRO A 18 1.65 12.41 6.51
C PRO A 18 1.51 11.41 5.35
N ALA A 19 2.31 10.35 5.35
CA ALA A 19 2.23 9.27 4.36
C ALA A 19 0.85 8.58 4.31
N ARG A 20 0.04 8.63 5.37
CA ARG A 20 -1.31 8.03 5.37
C ARG A 20 -2.33 8.80 4.53
N TYR A 21 -2.04 10.05 4.17
CA TYR A 21 -2.98 10.90 3.43
C TYR A 21 -2.74 10.91 1.92
N ILE A 22 -1.71 10.21 1.44
CA ILE A 22 -1.34 10.22 0.01
C ILE A 22 -2.16 9.23 -0.83
N GLY A 23 -2.98 8.38 -0.21
CA GLY A 23 -3.90 7.46 -0.90
C GLY A 23 -3.24 6.27 -1.59
N GLY A 24 -1.98 5.99 -1.30
CA GLY A 24 -1.24 4.88 -1.89
C GLY A 24 -0.06 4.44 -1.03
N GLU A 25 0.61 3.38 -1.48
CA GLU A 25 1.78 2.83 -0.81
C GLU A 25 3.01 2.92 -1.72
N TYR A 26 4.15 3.31 -1.15
CA TYR A 26 5.40 3.23 -1.88
C TYR A 26 5.69 1.76 -2.22
N ASN A 27 6.14 1.49 -3.45
CA ASN A 27 6.33 0.14 -4.01
C ASN A 27 5.07 -0.74 -4.12
N SER A 28 3.86 -0.15 -4.13
CA SER A 28 2.68 -0.90 -4.54
C SER A 28 2.77 -1.29 -6.03
N VAL A 29 2.58 -2.57 -6.34
CA VAL A 29 2.39 -3.05 -7.71
C VAL A 29 0.89 -3.04 -8.02
N VAL A 30 0.48 -2.24 -9.01
CA VAL A 30 -0.92 -2.14 -9.43
C VAL A 30 -1.12 -2.93 -10.71
N LYS A 31 -2.04 -3.90 -10.68
CA LYS A 31 -2.48 -4.70 -11.84
C LYS A 31 -3.96 -4.48 -12.10
N ASP A 32 -4.40 -4.65 -13.35
CA ASP A 32 -5.82 -4.62 -13.68
C ASP A 32 -6.51 -5.89 -13.14
N TRP A 33 -7.49 -5.69 -12.28
CA TRP A 33 -8.27 -6.77 -11.67
C TRP A 33 -9.14 -7.54 -12.66
N ASN A 34 -9.41 -6.96 -13.83
CA ASN A 34 -10.19 -7.56 -14.91
C ASN A 34 -9.32 -8.13 -16.04
N ASP A 35 -7.98 -8.10 -15.91
CA ASP A 35 -7.09 -8.66 -16.92
C ASP A 35 -7.35 -10.17 -17.07
N PRO A 36 -7.73 -10.67 -18.26
CA PRO A 36 -8.05 -12.07 -18.48
C PRO A 36 -6.83 -13.01 -18.33
N ARG A 37 -5.60 -12.48 -18.32
CA ARG A 37 -4.38 -13.26 -18.07
C ARG A 37 -4.22 -13.63 -16.59
N ILE A 38 -4.80 -12.84 -15.69
CA ILE A 38 -4.73 -13.07 -14.25
C ILE A 38 -5.69 -14.21 -13.88
N ARG A 39 -5.12 -15.35 -13.49
CA ARG A 39 -5.85 -16.56 -13.11
C ARG A 39 -5.99 -16.72 -11.61
N THR A 40 -5.05 -16.16 -10.85
CA THR A 40 -5.00 -16.30 -9.40
C THR A 40 -4.95 -14.93 -8.73
N LYS A 41 -5.80 -14.72 -7.72
CA LYS A 41 -5.82 -13.52 -6.88
C LYS A 41 -5.48 -13.91 -5.45
N VAL A 42 -4.46 -13.28 -4.88
CA VAL A 42 -3.91 -13.62 -3.57
C VAL A 42 -4.05 -12.41 -2.64
N ALA A 43 -4.52 -12.64 -1.42
CA ALA A 43 -4.48 -11.66 -0.35
C ALA A 43 -3.48 -12.14 0.71
N LEU A 44 -2.39 -11.39 0.87
CA LEU A 44 -1.38 -11.64 1.89
C LEU A 44 -1.79 -10.90 3.17
N LEU A 45 -2.42 -11.62 4.09
CA LEU A 45 -2.89 -11.07 5.36
C LEU A 45 -1.76 -11.07 6.40
N PHE A 46 -1.51 -9.91 6.99
CA PHE A 46 -0.76 -9.81 8.25
C PHE A 46 -1.73 -9.47 9.38
N PRO A 47 -1.76 -10.25 10.48
CA PRO A 47 -2.78 -10.13 11.52
C PRO A 47 -2.50 -8.99 12.51
N ASP A 48 -2.06 -7.83 12.01
CA ASP A 48 -1.77 -6.64 12.81
C ASP A 48 -1.83 -5.37 11.95
N VAL A 49 -1.61 -4.22 12.59
CA VAL A 49 -1.59 -2.91 11.93
C VAL A 49 -0.48 -2.81 10.89
N TYR A 50 -0.74 -2.00 9.86
CA TYR A 50 0.18 -1.73 8.75
C TYR A 50 1.61 -1.40 9.19
N ASP A 51 1.76 -0.53 10.19
CA ASP A 51 3.09 -0.07 10.65
C ASP A 51 3.97 -1.26 11.14
N LEU A 52 3.35 -2.26 11.78
CA LEU A 52 4.03 -3.49 12.21
C LEU A 52 4.22 -4.46 11.04
N GLY A 53 3.18 -4.65 10.24
CA GLY A 53 3.21 -5.58 9.11
C GLY A 53 4.16 -5.20 7.98
N MET A 54 4.42 -3.91 7.78
CA MET A 54 5.41 -3.44 6.80
C MET A 54 6.84 -3.83 7.14
N SER A 55 7.12 -4.11 8.40
CA SER A 55 8.44 -4.58 8.84
C SER A 55 8.64 -6.10 8.62
N ASN A 56 7.63 -6.79 8.07
CA ASN A 56 7.70 -8.22 7.77
C ASN A 56 8.35 -8.48 6.41
N MET A 57 9.64 -8.86 6.42
CA MET A 57 10.40 -9.17 5.21
C MET A 57 9.80 -10.34 4.40
N GLY A 58 9.27 -11.36 5.08
CA GLY A 58 8.64 -12.51 4.40
C GLY A 58 7.42 -12.09 3.58
N LEU A 59 6.58 -11.21 4.14
CA LEU A 59 5.43 -10.64 3.45
C LEU A 59 5.87 -9.84 2.21
N ALA A 60 6.93 -9.03 2.33
CA ALA A 60 7.47 -8.24 1.23
C ALA A 60 8.01 -9.12 0.09
N ILE A 61 8.77 -10.18 0.42
CA ILE A 61 9.31 -11.13 -0.57
C ILE A 61 8.17 -11.86 -1.29
N LEU A 62 7.17 -12.35 -0.55
CA LEU A 62 6.03 -13.04 -1.16
C LEU A 62 5.23 -12.11 -2.09
N TYR A 63 5.00 -10.87 -1.67
CA TYR A 63 4.32 -9.87 -2.48
C TYR A 63 5.05 -9.60 -3.81
N ASP A 64 6.37 -9.41 -3.75
CA ASP A 64 7.21 -9.20 -4.94
C ASP A 64 7.21 -10.42 -5.87
N LEU A 65 7.45 -11.62 -5.33
CA LEU A 65 7.50 -12.86 -6.13
C LEU A 65 6.18 -13.17 -6.82
N LEU A 66 5.05 -13.00 -6.11
CA LEU A 66 3.73 -13.24 -6.69
C LEU A 66 3.41 -12.19 -7.76
N ASN A 67 3.72 -10.92 -7.53
CA ASN A 67 3.43 -9.86 -8.48
C ASN A 67 4.39 -9.81 -9.69
N LYS A 68 5.53 -10.49 -9.65
CA LYS A 68 6.39 -10.70 -10.84
C LYS A 68 5.78 -11.66 -11.86
N ARG A 69 4.82 -12.49 -11.47
CA ARG A 69 4.13 -13.40 -12.39
C ARG A 69 3.04 -12.69 -13.16
N GLU A 70 2.93 -12.94 -14.45
CA GLU A 70 1.89 -12.33 -15.31
C GLU A 70 0.48 -12.89 -15.02
N ASP A 71 0.38 -14.07 -14.43
CA ASP A 71 -0.88 -14.79 -14.18
C ASP A 71 -1.44 -14.61 -12.76
N VAL A 72 -0.75 -13.83 -11.90
CA VAL A 72 -1.09 -13.65 -10.49
C VAL A 72 -1.23 -12.17 -10.14
N LEU A 73 -2.25 -11.83 -9.36
CA LEU A 73 -2.38 -10.55 -8.69
C LEU A 73 -2.32 -10.78 -7.18
N ALA A 74 -1.41 -10.09 -6.48
CA ALA A 74 -1.33 -10.17 -5.03
C ALA A 74 -1.48 -8.79 -4.39
N GLU A 75 -2.31 -8.72 -3.35
CA GLU A 75 -2.46 -7.55 -2.48
C GLU A 75 -2.06 -7.87 -1.05
N ARG A 76 -1.72 -6.84 -0.27
CA ARG A 76 -1.44 -6.94 1.16
C ARG A 76 -2.63 -6.43 1.96
N VAL A 77 -2.96 -7.15 3.04
CA VAL A 77 -4.08 -6.82 3.91
C VAL A 77 -3.60 -6.79 5.35
N TYR A 78 -4.01 -5.75 6.07
CA TYR A 78 -3.64 -5.48 7.46
C TYR A 78 -4.89 -5.26 8.29
N VAL A 79 -4.79 -5.42 9.61
CA VAL A 79 -5.91 -5.14 10.52
C VAL A 79 -6.15 -3.63 10.59
N PRO A 80 -7.41 -3.17 10.55
CA PRO A 80 -7.74 -1.76 10.77
C PRO A 80 -7.29 -1.33 12.17
N TRP A 81 -6.75 -0.12 12.27
CA TRP A 81 -6.36 0.50 13.54
C TRP A 81 -7.56 1.17 14.21
#